data_AF-K6GS83-F1
#
_entry.id   AF-K6GS83-F1
#
_cell.length_a   1.000
_cell.length_b   1.000
_cell.length_c   1.000
_cell.angle_alpha   90.00
_cell.angle_beta   90.00
_cell.angle_gamma   90.00
#
_symmetry.space_group_name_H-M   'P 1'
#
loop_
_entity.id
_entity.type
_entity.pdbx_description
1 polymer ?
#
loop_
_entity_poly.entity_id
_entity_poly.type
_entity_poly.pdbx_seq_one_letter_code
_entity_poly.pdbx_strand_id
1 'polypeptide(L)'
;MSSESRKPLTPAKPVGVELVFLYPCPFCRREVPVVAPVKPAMIACDACRGRFPIVPVDERSVRYVKIAMAGGKAAIDPDFI
;
A
#
# COMPACT_ATOMS: atom_id res chain seq x y z
N MET A 1 23.82 37.87 8.59
CA MET A 1 22.50 37.52 8.04
C MET A 1 22.72 36.76 6.75
N SER A 2 22.96 35.45 6.83
CA SER A 2 23.18 34.59 5.67
C SER A 2 21.82 34.16 5.11
N SER A 3 21.52 34.62 3.90
CA SER A 3 20.37 34.18 3.12
C SER A 3 20.58 32.72 2.69
N GLU A 4 19.92 31.78 3.35
CA GLU A 4 19.80 30.41 2.83
C GLU A 4 18.99 30.47 1.53
N SER A 5 19.70 30.39 0.40
CA SER A 5 19.09 30.12 -0.90
C SER A 5 18.50 28.72 -0.84
N ARG A 6 17.20 28.61 -0.55
CA ARG A 6 16.44 27.35 -0.62
C ARG A 6 16.44 26.89 -2.07
N LYS A 7 17.39 26.01 -2.41
CA LYS A 7 17.37 25.29 -3.69
C LYS A 7 15.99 24.64 -3.87
N PRO A 8 15.36 24.80 -5.06
CA PRO A 8 14.09 24.14 -5.33
C PRO A 8 14.21 22.64 -5.09
N LEU A 9 13.22 22.08 -4.39
CA LEU A 9 13.16 20.63 -4.16
C LEU A 9 12.78 19.94 -5.46
N THR A 10 13.61 18.99 -5.89
CA THR A 10 13.26 18.09 -7.00
C THR A 10 12.15 17.14 -6.53
N PRO A 11 11.09 16.94 -7.34
CA PRO A 11 10.04 15.97 -7.00
C PRO A 11 10.61 14.57 -6.74
N ALA A 12 10.14 13.93 -5.67
CA ALA A 12 10.52 12.56 -5.34
C ALA A 12 9.81 11.57 -6.28
N LYS A 13 10.57 10.63 -6.85
CA LYS A 13 10.04 9.54 -7.68
C LYS A 13 9.66 8.33 -6.81
N PRO A 14 8.64 7.54 -7.17
CA PRO A 14 8.29 6.31 -6.47
C PRO A 14 9.43 5.28 -6.56
N VAL A 15 9.65 4.57 -5.45
CA VAL A 15 10.70 3.55 -5.32
C VAL A 15 10.16 2.13 -5.08
N GLY A 16 8.86 2.03 -4.80
CA GLY A 16 8.18 0.81 -4.33
C GLY A 16 6.69 0.84 -4.69
N VAL A 17 6.06 -0.33 -4.69
CA VAL A 17 4.60 -0.47 -4.73
C VAL A 17 4.16 -1.62 -3.83
N GLU A 18 3.06 -1.40 -3.11
CA GLU A 18 2.39 -2.40 -2.30
C GLU A 18 0.90 -2.44 -2.65
N LEU A 19 0.30 -3.63 -2.52
CA LEU A 19 -1.14 -3.81 -2.74
C LEU A 19 -1.89 -3.77 -1.41
N VAL A 20 -2.96 -2.98 -1.36
CA VAL A 20 -3.87 -2.91 -0.22
C VAL A 20 -5.15 -3.65 -0.57
N PHE A 21 -5.56 -4.58 0.30
CA PHE A 21 -6.80 -5.33 0.18
C PHE A 21 -7.75 -4.91 1.29
N LEU A 22 -9.04 -4.84 0.97
CA LEU A 22 -10.09 -4.39 1.87
C LEU A 22 -10.87 -5.61 2.39
N TYR A 23 -10.88 -5.78 3.71
CA TYR A 23 -11.61 -6.87 4.37
C TYR A 23 -12.81 -6.31 5.13
N PRO A 24 -14.03 -6.81 4.90
CA PRO A 24 -15.20 -6.36 5.65
C PRO A 24 -15.12 -6.85 7.09
N CYS A 25 -15.15 -5.93 8.05
CA CYS A 25 -15.24 -6.26 9.47
C CYS A 25 -16.55 -6.99 9.77
N PRO A 26 -16.53 -8.19 10.37
CA PRO A 26 -17.76 -8.95 10.64
C PRO A 26 -18.62 -8.31 11.73
N PHE A 27 -18.07 -7.40 12.54
CA PHE A 27 -18.76 -6.79 13.68
C PHE A 27 -19.46 -5.46 13.34
N CYS A 28 -18.82 -4.62 12.51
CA CYS A 28 -19.33 -3.28 12.18
C CYS A 28 -19.36 -2.97 10.67
N ARG A 29 -19.05 -3.96 9.81
CA ARG A 29 -19.08 -3.88 8.33
C ARG A 29 -18.11 -2.90 7.69
N ARG A 30 -17.32 -2.15 8.46
CA ARG A 30 -16.26 -1.28 7.94
C ARG A 30 -15.22 -2.09 7.17
N GLU A 31 -14.77 -1.54 6.04
CA GLU A 31 -13.67 -2.08 5.25
C GLU A 31 -12.33 -1.76 5.94
N VAL A 32 -11.60 -2.82 6.30
CA VAL A 32 -10.29 -2.71 6.96
C VAL A 32 -9.19 -2.91 5.92
N PRO A 33 -8.34 -1.90 5.66
CA PRO A 33 -7.24 -2.04 4.71
C PRO A 33 -6.10 -2.86 5.30
N VAL A 34 -5.60 -3.84 4.52
CA VAL A 34 -4.47 -4.69 4.89
C VAL A 34 -3.50 -4.80 3.72
N VAL A 35 -2.21 -4.60 3.99
CA VAL A 35 -1.16 -4.67 2.96
C VAL A 35 -0.83 -6.13 2.66
N ALA A 36 -1.15 -6.58 1.44
CA ALA A 36 -0.82 -7.88 0.84
C ALA A 36 -0.65 -9.06 1.84
N PRO A 37 -1.72 -9.45 2.57
CA PRO A 37 -1.62 -10.51 3.58
C PRO A 37 -1.52 -11.90 2.93
N VAL A 38 -0.31 -12.34 2.59
CA VAL A 38 -0.07 -13.63 1.90
C VAL A 38 -0.07 -14.85 2.83
N LYS A 39 -0.30 -14.64 4.13
CA LYS A 39 -0.38 -15.70 5.15
C LYS A 39 -1.66 -15.53 5.96
N PRO A 40 -2.27 -16.62 6.47
CA PRO A 40 -3.39 -16.53 7.40
C PRO A 40 -3.02 -15.64 8.60
N ALA A 41 -3.91 -14.71 8.96
CA ALA A 41 -3.66 -13.74 10.01
C ALA A 41 -4.93 -13.35 10.76
N MET A 42 -4.75 -12.93 12.02
CA MET A 42 -5.77 -12.23 12.79
C MET A 42 -5.51 -10.74 12.71
N ILE A 43 -6.50 -9.96 12.28
CA ILE A 43 -6.43 -8.50 12.25
C ILE A 43 -7.38 -7.89 13.27
N ALA A 44 -7.24 -6.59 13.53
CA ALA A 44 -8.15 -5.81 14.36
C ALA A 44 -8.81 -4.72 13.51
N CYS A 45 -10.11 -4.54 13.67
CA CYS A 45 -10.81 -3.41 13.05
C CYS A 45 -10.35 -2.08 13.68
N ASP A 46 -10.04 -1.10 12.84
CA ASP A 46 -9.66 0.26 13.22
C ASP A 46 -10.80 1.02 13.93
N ALA A 47 -12.06 0.73 13.58
CA ALA A 47 -13.23 1.37 14.19
C ALA A 47 -13.73 0.68 15.47
N CYS A 48 -14.12 -0.60 15.38
CA CYS A 48 -14.78 -1.28 16.51
C CYS A 48 -13.83 -2.13 17.37
N ARG A 49 -12.54 -2.18 17.03
CA ARG A 49 -11.49 -2.96 17.74
C ARG A 49 -11.70 -4.48 17.79
N GLY A 50 -12.78 -4.98 17.20
CA GLY A 50 -13.03 -6.42 17.07
C GLY A 50 -11.93 -7.11 16.28
N ARG A 51 -11.46 -8.27 16.77
CA ARG A 51 -10.42 -9.08 16.13
C ARG A 51 -11.06 -10.23 15.36
N PHE A 52 -10.61 -10.44 14.13
CA PHE A 52 -11.16 -11.49 13.26
C PHE A 52 -10.09 -12.06 12.33
N PRO A 53 -10.22 -13.34 11.92
CA PRO A 53 -9.33 -13.95 10.96
C PRO A 53 -9.63 -13.44 9.54
N ILE A 54 -8.60 -13.37 8.71
CA ILE A 54 -8.74 -13.07 7.28
C ILE A 54 -8.18 -14.20 6.42
N VAL A 55 -8.77 -14.36 5.24
CA VAL A 55 -8.23 -15.25 4.21
C VAL A 55 -6.99 -14.60 3.58
N PRO A 56 -5.91 -15.35 3.37
CA PRO A 56 -4.73 -14.82 2.70
C PRO A 56 -5.00 -14.52 1.23
N VAL A 57 -4.29 -13.53 0.69
CA VAL A 57 -4.24 -13.29 -0.76
C VAL A 57 -3.20 -14.18 -1.42
N ASP A 58 -3.35 -14.42 -2.71
CA ASP A 58 -2.40 -15.21 -3.49
C ASP A 58 -1.08 -14.46 -3.70
N GLU A 59 0.03 -15.06 -3.25
CA GLU A 59 1.36 -14.46 -3.35
C GLU A 59 1.79 -14.25 -4.81
N ARG A 60 1.41 -15.16 -5.72
CA ARG A 60 1.79 -15.06 -7.14
C ARG A 60 1.15 -13.85 -7.79
N SER A 61 -0.12 -13.59 -7.50
CA SER A 61 -0.87 -12.42 -7.96
C SER A 61 -0.26 -11.11 -7.45
N VAL A 62 0.08 -11.03 -6.15
CA VAL A 62 0.77 -9.87 -5.57
C VAL A 62 2.12 -9.64 -6.26
N ARG A 63 2.90 -10.71 -6.45
CA ARG A 63 4.21 -10.64 -7.10
C ARG A 63 4.10 -10.21 -8.57
N TYR A 64 3.10 -10.71 -9.30
CA TYR A 64 2.84 -10.34 -10.68
C TYR A 64 2.64 -8.83 -10.82
N VAL A 65 1.76 -8.23 -10.00
CA VAL A 65 1.50 -6.78 -10.06
C VAL A 65 2.75 -5.97 -9.73
N LYS A 66 3.52 -6.37 -8.70
CA LYS A 66 4.79 -5.71 -8.36
C LYS A 66 5.78 -5.75 -9.52
N ILE A 67 5.90 -6.87 -10.22
CA ILE A 67 6.77 -7.01 -11.40
C ILE A 67 6.26 -6.15 -12.56
N ALA A 68 4.96 -6.22 -12.87
CA ALA A 68 4.34 -5.45 -13.95
C ALA A 68 4.53 -3.93 -13.78
N MET A 69 4.58 -3.46 -12.53
CA MET A 69 4.82 -2.05 -12.18
C MET A 69 6.31 -1.70 -12.04
N ALA A 70 7.24 -2.59 -12.40
CA ALA A 70 8.68 -2.42 -12.15
C ALA A 70 8.98 -2.01 -10.69
N GLY A 71 8.28 -2.63 -9.74
CA GLY A 71 8.33 -2.28 -8.33
C GLY A 71 7.80 -0.88 -8.01
N GLY A 72 6.88 -0.34 -8.81
CA GLY A 72 6.29 1.01 -8.65
C GLY A 72 6.96 2.09 -9.50
N LYS A 73 8.14 1.83 -10.06
CA LYS A 73 8.84 2.80 -10.91
C LYS A 73 8.12 3.06 -12.23
N ALA A 74 7.37 2.09 -12.74
CA ALA A 74 6.59 2.24 -13.96
C ALA A 74 5.27 3.01 -13.75
N ALA A 75 4.95 3.39 -12.51
CA ALA A 75 3.76 4.16 -12.19
C ALA A 75 3.97 5.68 -12.30
N ILE A 76 5.16 6.13 -12.68
CA ILE A 76 5.42 7.55 -12.94
C ILE A 76 4.67 7.93 -14.22
N ASP A 77 3.89 9.00 -14.14
CA ASP A 77 3.26 9.60 -15.32
C ASP A 77 4.35 9.99 -16.34
N PRO A 78 4.26 9.55 -17.61
CA PRO A 78 5.26 9.84 -18.63
C PRO A 78 5.58 11.32 -18.82
N ASP A 79 4.64 12.22 -18.53
CA ASP A 79 4.86 13.67 -18.62
C ASP A 79 5.83 14.20 -17.53
N PHE A 80 6.17 13.36 -16.55
CA PHE A 80 7.01 13.67 -15.40
C PHE A 80 8.28 12.80 -15.30
N ILE A 81 8.62 12.04 -16.36
CA ILE A 81 9.81 11.18 -16.42
C ILE A 81 11.08 11.98 -16.70
#